data_AF-A0A0G1W9X5-F1
#
_entry.id   AF-A0A0G1W9X5-F1
#
_cell.length_a   1.000
_cell.length_b   1.000
_cell.length_c   1.000
_cell.angle_alpha   90.00
_cell.angle_beta   90.00
_cell.angle_gamma   90.00
#
_symmetry.space_group_name_H-M   'P 1'
#
loop_
_entity.id
_entity.type
_entity.pdbx_description
1 polymer ?
#
loop_
_entity_poly.entity_id
_entity_poly.type
_entity_poly.pdbx_seq_one_letter_code
_entity_poly.pdbx_strand_id
1 'polypeptide(L)'
;MDTQIKNGRLEEYKKNITSQHGEDGIIAEIFRRMGAENKWCVEFGALNGTHHSNTWKLIMQDGWSGVLIEADPTYAEKLKEVYKNTPRARCFNEFVEFEGEHSLDSILARTSIPRDFDLLSVDIDGNDYHIWNSLSQYRPRLVVIEFNQTIPNDISFIQPRDRSVQQGSSLLALVELGRKKGYRLAAVAGVNAFFALDELFSKLGIDDASIDKMNSDTSCYTRLFQLYDGTLVLDGYKKLFWHNLPIKQEDIQVLTAHRRTYPSGVSSKWIVRTIKYYVRKLSSKV
;
A
#
# COMPACT_ATOMS: atom_id res chain seq x y z
N MET A 1 3.31 2.33 -35.99
CA MET A 1 3.05 0.88 -35.95
C MET A 1 2.15 0.66 -34.74
N ASP A 2 0.88 0.35 -34.97
CA ASP A 2 -0.07 0.06 -33.90
C ASP A 2 0.33 -1.25 -33.22
N THR A 3 0.99 -1.12 -32.07
CA THR A 3 1.22 -2.26 -31.18
C THR A 3 -0.14 -2.63 -30.60
N GLN A 4 -0.74 -3.70 -31.15
CA GLN A 4 -1.92 -4.35 -30.59
C GLN A 4 -1.83 -4.37 -29.06
N ILE A 5 -2.77 -3.72 -28.37
CA ILE A 5 -2.84 -3.77 -26.91
C ILE A 5 -3.03 -5.25 -26.56
N LYS A 6 -1.98 -5.87 -26.01
CA LYS A 6 -2.12 -7.20 -25.42
C LYS A 6 -2.94 -7.02 -24.14
N ASN A 7 -4.03 -7.76 -24.01
CA ASN A 7 -4.78 -7.91 -22.76
C ASN A 7 -3.93 -8.70 -21.75
N GLY A 8 -2.85 -8.09 -21.27
CA GLY A 8 -1.89 -8.66 -20.33
C GLY A 8 -1.83 -7.87 -19.03
N ARG A 9 -1.34 -8.51 -17.96
CA ARG A 9 -1.21 -7.88 -16.63
C ARG A 9 -0.25 -6.69 -16.72
N LEU A 10 -0.61 -5.57 -16.08
CA LEU A 10 0.24 -4.37 -16.07
C LEU A 10 1.63 -4.64 -15.45
N GLU A 11 1.74 -5.59 -14.53
CA GLU A 11 3.00 -6.01 -13.92
C GLU A 11 4.04 -6.57 -14.92
N GLU A 12 3.62 -7.08 -16.08
CA GLU A 12 4.54 -7.55 -17.13
C GLU A 12 5.36 -6.40 -17.75
N TYR A 13 4.92 -5.16 -17.53
CA TYR A 13 5.54 -3.96 -18.07
C TYR A 13 6.47 -3.28 -17.05
N LYS A 14 6.70 -3.89 -15.88
CA LYS A 14 7.61 -3.36 -14.86
C LYS A 14 8.97 -2.99 -15.45
N LYS A 15 9.37 -1.74 -15.23
CA LYS A 15 10.68 -1.20 -15.60
C LYS A 15 11.06 -0.10 -14.63
N ASN A 16 12.33 -0.01 -14.28
CA ASN A 16 12.88 1.07 -13.46
C ASN A 16 13.84 1.92 -14.31
N ILE A 17 13.55 3.22 -14.39
CA ILE A 17 14.47 4.25 -14.86
C ILE A 17 14.95 5.03 -13.64
N THR A 18 14.01 5.50 -12.82
CA THR A 18 14.25 6.11 -11.51
C THR A 18 13.43 5.45 -10.39
N SER A 19 12.33 4.77 -10.71
CA SER A 19 11.46 4.11 -9.74
C SER A 19 12.08 2.86 -9.11
N GLN A 20 11.44 2.29 -8.08
CA GLN A 20 12.00 1.21 -7.26
C GLN A 20 11.50 -0.20 -7.64
N HIS A 21 10.20 -0.36 -7.87
CA HIS A 21 9.51 -1.64 -7.99
C HIS A 21 8.87 -1.90 -9.38
N GLY A 22 9.22 -1.07 -10.36
CA GLY A 22 8.81 -1.20 -11.76
C GLY A 22 7.77 -0.17 -12.20
N GLU A 23 7.51 0.85 -11.37
CA GLU A 23 6.48 1.84 -11.55
C GLU A 23 6.62 2.61 -12.87
N ASP A 24 7.83 3.01 -13.27
CA ASP A 24 8.04 3.76 -14.52
C ASP A 24 7.41 3.05 -15.74
N GLY A 25 7.57 1.73 -15.80
CA GLY A 25 7.02 0.91 -16.87
C GLY A 25 5.51 0.70 -16.78
N ILE A 26 4.99 0.49 -15.56
CA ILE A 26 3.55 0.36 -15.31
C ILE A 26 2.83 1.67 -15.64
N ILE A 27 3.35 2.81 -15.19
CA ILE A 27 2.79 4.14 -15.46
C ILE A 27 2.74 4.40 -16.96
N ALA A 28 3.85 4.13 -17.66
CA ALA A 28 3.91 4.29 -19.11
C ALA A 28 2.88 3.41 -19.82
N GLU A 29 2.71 2.16 -19.39
CA GLU A 29 1.72 1.25 -19.97
C GLU A 29 0.27 1.67 -19.67
N ILE A 30 -0.03 2.10 -18.44
CA ILE A 30 -1.36 2.61 -18.07
C ILE A 30 -1.72 3.78 -18.99
N PHE A 31 -0.86 4.80 -19.10
CA PHE A 31 -1.15 5.95 -19.97
C PHE A 31 -1.12 5.61 -21.46
N ARG A 32 -0.40 4.57 -21.89
CA ARG A 32 -0.52 4.03 -23.26
C ARG A 32 -1.91 3.46 -23.52
N ARG A 33 -2.52 2.78 -22.53
CA ARG A 33 -3.87 2.18 -22.64
C ARG A 33 -5.00 3.19 -22.48
N MET A 34 -4.98 4.02 -21.44
CA MET A 34 -6.08 4.96 -21.16
C MET A 34 -5.94 6.31 -21.86
N GLY A 35 -4.73 6.63 -22.35
CA GLY A 35 -4.35 7.92 -22.92
C GLY A 35 -4.08 8.98 -21.85
N ALA A 36 -2.97 9.71 -21.95
CA ALA A 36 -2.72 10.93 -21.17
C ALA A 36 -3.50 12.11 -21.79
N GLU A 37 -4.02 13.03 -20.97
CA GLU A 37 -4.81 14.17 -21.44
C GLU A 37 -4.02 15.48 -21.36
N ASN A 38 -3.48 15.80 -20.19
CA ASN A 38 -2.85 17.09 -19.91
C ASN A 38 -1.35 16.99 -19.60
N LYS A 39 -0.83 15.78 -19.40
CA LYS A 39 0.56 15.46 -19.07
C LYS A 39 1.08 16.24 -17.87
N TRP A 40 0.27 16.30 -16.82
CA TRP A 40 0.66 16.81 -15.52
C TRP A 40 0.82 15.68 -14.51
N CYS A 41 1.91 15.73 -13.76
CA CYS A 41 2.13 14.85 -12.63
C CYS A 41 2.43 15.64 -11.35
N VAL A 42 2.07 15.04 -10.22
CA VAL A 42 2.41 15.51 -8.88
C VAL A 42 3.14 14.40 -8.17
N GLU A 43 4.24 14.72 -7.49
CA GLU A 43 4.94 13.81 -6.59
C GLU A 43 5.22 14.53 -5.27
N PHE A 44 4.91 13.87 -4.17
CA PHE A 44 5.15 14.36 -2.83
C PHE A 44 5.92 13.32 -2.02
N GLY A 45 6.86 13.80 -1.21
CA GLY A 45 8.01 12.98 -0.80
C GLY A 45 9.02 12.84 -1.93
N ALA A 46 9.19 13.90 -2.73
CA ALA A 46 10.00 13.86 -3.94
C ALA A 46 11.52 13.71 -3.68
N LEU A 47 11.97 13.77 -2.42
CA LEU A 47 13.38 13.67 -2.02
C LEU A 47 14.27 14.61 -2.85
N ASN A 48 15.31 14.08 -3.49
CA ASN A 48 16.20 14.84 -4.36
C ASN A 48 15.67 14.96 -5.81
N GLY A 49 14.46 14.50 -6.09
CA GLY A 49 13.80 14.54 -7.38
C GLY A 49 14.16 13.44 -8.37
N THR A 50 15.03 12.50 -8.00
CA THR A 50 15.50 11.39 -8.87
C THR A 50 15.49 10.03 -8.18
N HIS A 51 15.75 10.02 -6.87
CA HIS A 51 15.82 8.80 -6.10
C HIS A 51 14.43 8.21 -5.93
N HIS A 52 14.20 7.04 -6.52
CA HIS A 52 12.95 6.29 -6.42
C HIS A 52 11.75 7.04 -7.02
N SER A 53 12.00 8.06 -7.84
CA SER A 53 10.95 8.93 -8.36
C SER A 53 10.10 8.22 -9.42
N ASN A 54 8.79 8.33 -9.27
CA ASN A 54 7.77 7.84 -10.20
C ASN A 54 7.47 8.84 -11.33
N THR A 55 7.93 10.10 -11.20
CA THR A 55 7.61 11.18 -12.13
C THR A 55 8.81 11.74 -12.89
N TRP A 56 10.05 11.47 -12.45
CA TRP A 56 11.24 12.04 -13.08
C TRP A 56 11.30 11.78 -14.59
N LYS A 57 11.08 10.53 -15.03
CA LYS A 57 11.13 10.18 -16.45
C LYS A 57 10.03 10.90 -17.26
N LEU A 58 8.83 11.03 -16.70
CA LEU A 58 7.73 11.74 -17.35
C LEU A 58 8.10 13.20 -17.61
N ILE A 59 8.67 13.87 -16.61
CA ILE A 59 9.02 15.29 -16.68
C ILE A 59 10.24 15.50 -17.59
N MET A 60 11.29 14.72 -17.38
CA MET A 60 12.60 14.96 -17.99
C MET A 60 12.74 14.37 -19.40
N GLN A 61 11.95 13.35 -19.75
CA GLN A 61 12.06 12.68 -21.05
C GLN A 61 10.77 12.75 -21.87
N ASP A 62 9.58 12.69 -21.23
CA ASP A 62 8.30 12.65 -21.96
C ASP A 62 7.60 14.02 -22.06
N GLY A 63 8.22 15.06 -21.51
CA GLY A 63 7.78 16.45 -21.62
C GLY A 63 6.61 16.84 -20.72
N TRP A 64 6.32 16.05 -19.68
CA TRP A 64 5.27 16.34 -18.70
C TRP A 64 5.61 17.56 -17.84
N SER A 65 4.56 18.24 -17.38
CA SER A 65 4.71 19.27 -16.33
C SER A 65 4.59 18.63 -14.97
N GLY A 66 5.36 19.13 -13.99
CA GLY A 66 5.46 18.52 -12.67
C GLY A 66 5.19 19.52 -11.55
N VAL A 67 4.49 19.07 -10.51
CA VAL A 67 4.54 19.70 -9.18
C VAL A 67 5.23 18.72 -8.23
N LEU A 68 6.36 19.12 -7.68
CA LEU A 68 7.21 18.28 -6.84
C LEU A 68 7.31 18.93 -5.45
N ILE A 69 6.98 18.18 -4.41
CA ILE A 69 6.89 18.69 -3.03
C ILE A 69 7.79 17.85 -2.14
N GLU A 70 8.68 18.52 -1.42
CA GLU A 70 9.59 17.89 -0.46
C GLU A 70 9.64 18.69 0.84
N ALA A 71 9.50 18.03 1.98
CA ALA A 71 9.44 18.69 3.28
C ALA A 71 10.83 19.01 3.83
N ASP A 72 11.81 18.12 3.65
CA ASP A 72 13.16 18.32 4.13
C ASP A 72 13.90 19.38 3.29
N PRO A 73 14.39 20.47 3.90
CA PRO A 73 15.05 21.55 3.15
C PRO A 73 16.30 21.09 2.38
N THR A 74 17.06 20.13 2.91
CA THR A 74 18.28 19.62 2.26
C THR A 74 17.94 18.86 0.98
N TYR A 75 16.90 18.03 1.03
CA TYR A 75 16.42 17.32 -0.16
C TYR A 75 15.72 18.29 -1.13
N ALA A 76 14.94 19.24 -0.64
CA ALA A 76 14.27 20.22 -1.47
C ALA A 76 15.24 21.15 -2.24
N GLU A 77 16.41 21.47 -1.68
CA GLU A 77 17.48 22.17 -2.39
C GLU A 77 18.03 21.32 -3.56
N LYS A 78 18.31 20.04 -3.32
CA LYS A 78 18.77 19.11 -4.37
C LYS A 78 17.71 18.94 -5.46
N LEU A 79 16.44 18.82 -5.07
CA LEU A 79 15.30 18.78 -5.97
C LEU A 79 15.27 20.00 -6.89
N LYS A 80 15.35 21.22 -6.32
CA LYS A 80 15.38 22.46 -7.10
C LYS A 80 16.58 22.52 -8.05
N GLU A 81 17.74 22.03 -7.62
CA GLU A 81 18.95 21.97 -8.46
C GLU A 81 18.78 21.02 -9.66
N VAL A 82 18.19 19.83 -9.44
CA VAL A 82 17.88 18.86 -10.52
C VAL A 82 16.98 19.49 -11.58
N TYR A 83 15.96 20.25 -11.17
CA TYR A 83 14.96 20.83 -12.06
C TYR A 83 15.21 22.29 -12.45
N LYS A 84 16.38 22.86 -12.13
CA LYS A 84 16.68 24.30 -12.33
C LYS A 84 16.50 24.78 -13.78
N ASN A 85 16.76 23.90 -14.74
CA ASN A 85 16.66 24.18 -16.18
C ASN A 85 15.37 23.61 -16.79
N THR A 86 14.40 23.23 -15.96
CA THR A 86 13.17 22.55 -16.35
C THR A 86 11.97 23.42 -15.94
N PRO A 87 11.62 24.48 -16.71
CA PRO A 87 10.59 25.45 -16.32
C PRO A 87 9.18 24.87 -16.17
N ARG A 88 8.94 23.67 -16.69
CA ARG A 88 7.69 22.91 -16.54
C ARG A 88 7.55 22.22 -15.18
N ALA A 89 8.63 22.15 -14.38
CA ALA A 89 8.64 21.56 -13.05
C ALA A 89 8.60 22.65 -11.98
N ARG A 90 7.63 22.55 -11.07
CA ARG A 90 7.46 23.46 -9.93
C ARG A 90 7.84 22.72 -8.66
N CYS A 91 8.89 23.17 -8.00
CA CYS A 91 9.42 22.52 -6.81
C CYS A 91 9.06 23.35 -5.56
N PHE A 92 8.41 22.72 -4.59
CA PHE A 92 8.01 23.33 -3.32
C PHE A 92 8.77 22.67 -2.16
N ASN A 93 9.25 23.49 -1.21
CA ASN A 93 9.78 23.00 0.05
C ASN A 93 8.73 23.17 1.15
N GLU A 94 7.82 22.21 1.26
CA GLU A 94 6.69 22.27 2.19
C GLU A 94 6.36 20.89 2.72
N PHE A 95 5.90 20.85 3.97
CA PHE A 95 5.28 19.67 4.52
C PHE A 95 3.79 19.68 4.17
N VAL A 96 3.31 18.67 3.45
CA VAL A 96 1.89 18.56 3.10
C VAL A 96 1.06 18.19 4.34
N GLU A 97 0.11 19.04 4.67
CA GLU A 97 -0.80 18.84 5.81
C GLU A 97 -2.13 18.22 5.40
N PHE A 98 -2.88 17.72 6.38
CA PHE A 98 -4.18 17.14 6.10
C PHE A 98 -5.23 18.19 5.67
N GLU A 99 -5.05 19.44 6.08
CA GLU A 99 -5.99 20.54 5.89
C GLU A 99 -5.28 21.90 5.98
N GLY A 100 -5.97 22.99 5.68
CA GLY A 100 -5.42 24.35 5.76
C GLY A 100 -4.55 24.76 4.57
N GLU A 101 -3.75 25.81 4.77
CA GLU A 101 -2.92 26.44 3.73
C GLU A 101 -1.82 25.53 3.19
N HIS A 102 -1.38 24.56 3.99
CA HIS A 102 -0.39 23.55 3.60
C HIS A 102 -1.02 22.23 3.16
N SER A 103 -2.35 22.17 2.99
CA SER A 103 -2.99 21.00 2.38
C SER A 103 -2.57 20.84 0.92
N LEU A 104 -2.64 19.62 0.41
CA LEU A 104 -2.33 19.35 -0.99
C LEU A 104 -3.21 20.17 -1.95
N ASP A 105 -4.51 20.31 -1.65
CA ASP A 105 -5.42 21.16 -2.42
C ASP A 105 -4.92 22.62 -2.50
N SER A 106 -4.52 23.20 -1.37
CA SER A 106 -4.02 24.58 -1.28
C SER A 106 -2.69 24.77 -2.00
N ILE A 107 -1.76 23.81 -1.84
CA ILE A 107 -0.46 23.85 -2.52
C ILE A 107 -0.64 23.84 -4.04
N LEU A 108 -1.47 22.92 -4.56
CA LEU A 108 -1.73 22.77 -5.98
C LEU A 108 -2.41 24.01 -6.58
N ALA A 109 -3.28 24.68 -5.82
CA ALA A 109 -4.01 25.88 -6.26
C ALA A 109 -3.11 27.08 -6.59
N ARG A 110 -1.85 27.06 -6.13
CA ARG A 110 -0.84 28.10 -6.45
C ARG A 110 -0.16 27.86 -7.80
N THR A 111 -0.56 26.81 -8.52
CA THR A 111 0.01 26.42 -9.80
C THR A 111 -1.05 26.46 -10.90
N SER A 112 -0.63 26.27 -12.15
CA SER A 112 -1.55 26.14 -13.29
C SER A 112 -1.98 24.69 -13.53
N ILE A 113 -1.79 23.79 -12.56
CA ILE A 113 -2.16 22.38 -12.71
C ILE A 113 -3.67 22.26 -12.89
N PRO A 114 -4.16 21.47 -13.87
CA PRO A 114 -5.59 21.25 -14.03
C PRO A 114 -6.16 20.41 -12.88
N ARG A 115 -7.45 20.57 -12.59
CA ARG A 115 -8.13 19.82 -11.51
C ARG A 115 -8.13 18.31 -11.75
N ASP A 116 -8.12 17.91 -13.02
CA ASP A 116 -8.15 16.53 -13.53
C ASP A 116 -6.78 16.10 -14.10
N PHE A 117 -5.68 16.51 -13.45
CA PHE A 117 -4.34 16.16 -13.89
C PHE A 117 -4.10 14.64 -14.01
N ASP A 118 -3.14 14.25 -14.85
CA ASP A 118 -2.98 12.85 -15.22
C ASP A 118 -2.51 11.95 -14.07
N LEU A 119 -1.45 12.32 -13.33
CA LEU A 119 -0.81 11.43 -12.35
C LEU A 119 -0.58 12.09 -10.99
N LEU A 120 -1.03 11.45 -9.92
CA LEU A 120 -0.64 11.74 -8.54
C LEU A 120 0.22 10.60 -7.99
N SER A 121 1.42 10.87 -7.50
CA SER A 121 2.26 9.92 -6.77
C SER A 121 2.38 10.34 -5.31
N VAL A 122 1.96 9.44 -4.41
CA VAL A 122 1.88 9.61 -2.96
C VAL A 122 2.90 8.70 -2.29
N ASP A 123 3.96 9.26 -1.72
CA ASP A 123 5.02 8.47 -1.07
C ASP A 123 5.65 9.24 0.10
N ILE A 124 5.00 9.21 1.27
CA ILE A 124 5.44 9.95 2.49
C ILE A 124 5.56 9.06 3.73
N ASP A 125 5.76 7.76 3.54
CA ASP A 125 6.03 6.77 4.59
C ASP A 125 5.02 6.82 5.77
N GLY A 126 3.71 6.71 5.49
CA GLY A 126 2.69 6.40 6.49
C GLY A 126 1.34 7.08 6.30
N ASN A 127 1.31 8.42 6.30
CA ASN A 127 0.07 9.21 6.32
C ASN A 127 -0.60 9.37 4.94
N ASP A 128 -0.15 8.58 3.97
CA ASP A 128 -0.58 8.51 2.57
C ASP A 128 -2.11 8.43 2.42
N TYR A 129 -2.74 7.52 3.17
CA TYR A 129 -4.19 7.36 3.21
C TYR A 129 -4.90 8.68 3.56
N HIS A 130 -4.42 9.39 4.58
CA HIS A 130 -5.08 10.58 5.10
C HIS A 130 -4.94 11.77 4.15
N ILE A 131 -3.79 11.91 3.51
CA ILE A 131 -3.55 12.94 2.49
C ILE A 131 -4.42 12.68 1.25
N TRP A 132 -4.47 11.44 0.75
CA TRP A 132 -5.34 11.14 -0.39
C TRP A 132 -6.83 11.28 -0.03
N ASN A 133 -7.21 10.91 1.20
CA ASN A 133 -8.57 11.10 1.69
C ASN A 133 -8.95 12.59 1.75
N SER A 134 -8.05 13.47 2.20
CA SER A 134 -8.33 14.90 2.30
C SER A 134 -8.32 15.66 0.97
N LEU A 135 -7.65 15.13 -0.06
CA LEU A 135 -7.69 15.70 -1.41
C LEU A 135 -9.12 15.75 -1.96
N SER A 136 -9.67 16.94 -2.16
CA SER A 136 -11.09 17.14 -2.49
C SER A 136 -11.32 18.05 -3.71
N GLN A 137 -10.37 18.95 -4.00
CA GLN A 137 -10.51 19.94 -5.07
C GLN A 137 -9.97 19.44 -6.41
N TYR A 138 -9.13 18.40 -6.37
CA TYR A 138 -8.52 17.76 -7.52
C TYR A 138 -8.94 16.29 -7.62
N ARG A 139 -8.98 15.79 -8.85
CA ARG A 139 -9.38 14.44 -9.22
C ARG A 139 -8.39 13.89 -10.25
N PRO A 140 -7.18 13.48 -9.82
CA PRO A 140 -6.18 12.92 -10.73
C PRO A 140 -6.71 11.71 -11.48
N ARG A 141 -6.26 11.46 -12.71
CA ARG A 141 -6.75 10.34 -13.53
C ARG A 141 -6.14 8.99 -13.11
N LEU A 142 -4.92 9.03 -12.57
CA LEU A 142 -4.20 7.91 -11.96
C LEU A 142 -3.58 8.36 -10.63
N VAL A 143 -3.74 7.55 -9.59
CA VAL A 143 -3.08 7.71 -8.29
C VAL A 143 -2.14 6.53 -8.07
N VAL A 144 -0.90 6.80 -7.69
CA VAL A 144 0.08 5.85 -7.20
C VAL A 144 0.28 6.17 -5.72
N ILE A 145 0.14 5.17 -4.85
CA ILE A 145 0.13 5.41 -3.41
C ILE A 145 0.76 4.25 -2.64
N GLU A 146 1.60 4.59 -1.66
CA GLU A 146 2.24 3.61 -0.80
C GLU A 146 1.23 2.94 0.15
N PHE A 147 1.45 1.65 0.44
CA PHE A 147 0.76 0.90 1.47
C PHE A 147 1.73 0.04 2.28
N ASN A 148 1.32 -0.34 3.49
CA ASN A 148 2.10 -1.26 4.30
C ASN A 148 1.93 -2.71 3.82
N GLN A 149 2.93 -3.20 3.08
CA GLN A 149 2.98 -4.56 2.54
C GLN A 149 3.02 -5.68 3.59
N THR A 150 3.24 -5.37 4.87
CA THR A 150 3.22 -6.37 5.95
C THR A 150 1.80 -6.70 6.41
N ILE A 151 0.81 -5.88 6.04
CA ILE A 151 -0.60 -6.07 6.41
C ILE A 151 -1.29 -6.94 5.34
N PRO A 152 -1.88 -8.08 5.74
CA PRO A 152 -2.63 -8.95 4.84
C PRO A 152 -3.75 -8.27 4.03
N ASN A 153 -3.96 -8.73 2.80
CA ASN A 153 -4.99 -8.21 1.88
C ASN A 153 -6.42 -8.26 2.43
N ASP A 154 -6.71 -9.14 3.39
CA ASP A 154 -8.02 -9.31 4.02
C ASP A 154 -8.22 -8.45 5.28
N ILE A 155 -7.22 -7.64 5.66
CA ILE A 155 -7.27 -6.77 6.83
C ILE A 155 -7.38 -5.31 6.38
N SER A 156 -8.48 -4.65 6.77
CA SER A 156 -8.62 -3.19 6.63
C SER A 156 -8.07 -2.52 7.88
N PHE A 157 -6.89 -1.93 7.75
CA PHE A 157 -6.22 -1.15 8.77
C PHE A 157 -5.84 0.22 8.20
N ILE A 158 -6.15 1.27 8.97
CA ILE A 158 -5.75 2.65 8.69
C ILE A 158 -4.99 3.11 9.92
N GLN A 159 -3.77 3.61 9.74
CA GLN A 159 -3.04 4.21 10.86
C GLN A 159 -3.82 5.41 11.44
N PRO A 160 -3.68 5.75 12.72
CA PRO A 160 -4.24 6.97 13.28
C PRO A 160 -3.92 8.21 12.42
N ARG A 161 -4.87 9.15 12.32
CA ARG A 161 -4.66 10.45 11.64
C ARG A 161 -3.77 11.34 12.52
N ASP A 162 -2.49 11.02 12.57
CA ASP A 162 -1.50 11.65 13.42
C ASP A 162 -0.15 11.68 12.67
N ARG A 163 0.45 12.86 12.58
CA ARG A 163 1.70 13.10 11.86
C ARG A 163 2.91 12.47 12.54
N SER A 164 2.81 12.15 13.83
CA SER A 164 3.86 11.47 14.58
C SER A 164 3.84 9.94 14.41
N VAL A 165 2.84 9.40 13.69
CA VAL A 165 2.66 7.96 13.50
C VAL A 165 3.08 7.53 12.10
N GLN A 166 3.97 6.53 12.05
CA GLN A 166 4.46 5.88 10.84
C GLN A 166 4.23 4.37 10.94
N GLN A 167 3.00 3.96 10.63
CA GLN A 167 2.59 2.54 10.61
C GLN A 167 2.18 2.09 9.21
N GLY A 168 1.84 3.04 8.33
CA GLY A 168 1.22 2.80 7.04
C GLY A 168 -0.21 2.26 7.17
N SER A 169 -0.90 2.22 6.04
CA SER A 169 -2.26 1.67 5.95
C SER A 169 -2.26 0.43 5.07
N SER A 170 -3.24 -0.45 5.30
CA SER A 170 -3.44 -1.66 4.49
C SER A 170 -3.83 -1.33 3.06
N LEU A 171 -3.50 -2.24 2.12
CA LEU A 171 -4.00 -2.15 0.74
C LEU A 171 -5.52 -2.18 0.69
N LEU A 172 -6.18 -2.98 1.53
CA LEU A 172 -7.65 -3.06 1.56
C LEU A 172 -8.29 -1.71 1.93
N ALA A 173 -7.75 -1.01 2.92
CA ALA A 173 -8.23 0.32 3.28
C ALA A 173 -8.09 1.32 2.11
N LEU A 174 -6.98 1.27 1.37
CA LEU A 174 -6.80 2.10 0.17
C LEU A 174 -7.77 1.72 -0.96
N VAL A 175 -8.08 0.43 -1.13
CA VAL A 175 -9.11 -0.02 -2.08
C VAL A 175 -10.49 0.51 -1.69
N GLU A 176 -10.83 0.49 -0.41
CA GLU A 176 -12.08 1.04 0.10
C GLU A 176 -12.16 2.56 -0.09
N LEU A 177 -11.06 3.28 0.16
CA LEU A 177 -10.95 4.71 -0.08
C LEU A 177 -11.07 5.04 -1.58
N GLY A 178 -10.33 4.32 -2.42
CA GLY A 178 -10.38 4.47 -3.87
C GLY A 178 -11.81 4.34 -4.39
N ARG A 179 -12.53 3.29 -3.98
CA ARG A 179 -13.95 3.10 -4.35
C ARG A 179 -14.83 4.28 -3.93
N LYS A 180 -14.68 4.79 -2.70
CA LYS A 180 -15.42 5.98 -2.23
C LYS A 180 -15.13 7.23 -3.07
N LYS A 181 -13.92 7.34 -3.60
CA LYS A 181 -13.47 8.48 -4.43
C LYS A 181 -13.68 8.26 -5.95
N GLY A 182 -14.26 7.13 -6.38
CA GLY A 182 -14.50 6.83 -7.80
C GLY A 182 -13.30 6.26 -8.55
N TYR A 183 -12.44 5.52 -7.84
CA TYR A 183 -11.25 4.85 -8.36
C TYR A 183 -11.31 3.34 -8.16
N ARG A 184 -10.53 2.62 -8.97
CA ARG A 184 -10.33 1.17 -8.87
C ARG A 184 -8.85 0.80 -8.90
N LEU A 185 -8.50 -0.22 -8.13
CA LEU A 185 -7.15 -0.80 -8.13
C LEU A 185 -6.84 -1.39 -9.50
N ALA A 186 -5.79 -0.88 -10.13
CA ALA A 186 -5.32 -1.25 -11.46
C ALA A 186 -4.09 -2.17 -11.41
N ALA A 187 -3.19 -1.94 -10.46
CA ALA A 187 -1.95 -2.71 -10.32
C ALA A 187 -1.35 -2.54 -8.92
N VAL A 188 -0.38 -3.40 -8.59
CA VAL A 188 0.51 -3.26 -7.44
C VAL A 188 1.96 -3.51 -7.89
N ALA A 189 2.89 -2.68 -7.40
CA ALA A 189 4.32 -2.81 -7.63
C ALA A 189 5.07 -2.62 -6.31
N GLY A 190 5.44 -3.72 -5.67
CA GLY A 190 6.07 -3.66 -4.34
C GLY A 190 5.11 -3.01 -3.33
N VAL A 191 5.53 -1.89 -2.76
CA VAL A 191 4.75 -1.10 -1.80
C VAL A 191 3.80 -0.08 -2.44
N ASN A 192 3.82 0.07 -3.76
CA ASN A 192 2.99 1.05 -4.47
C ASN A 192 1.74 0.42 -5.10
N ALA A 193 0.58 1.00 -4.82
CA ALA A 193 -0.70 0.62 -5.41
C ALA A 193 -1.18 1.67 -6.43
N PHE A 194 -1.72 1.21 -7.55
CA PHE A 194 -2.17 2.05 -8.66
C PHE A 194 -3.69 2.10 -8.69
N PHE A 195 -4.28 3.28 -8.61
CA PHE A 195 -5.72 3.51 -8.65
C PHE A 195 -6.09 4.39 -9.84
N ALA A 196 -6.79 3.83 -10.81
CA ALA A 196 -7.31 4.57 -11.97
C ALA A 196 -8.76 4.98 -11.73
N LEU A 197 -9.18 6.11 -12.31
CA LEU A 197 -10.60 6.50 -12.32
C LEU A 197 -11.46 5.39 -12.92
N ASP A 198 -12.61 5.13 -12.29
CA ASP A 198 -13.50 4.03 -12.68
C ASP A 198 -13.96 4.14 -14.16
N GLU A 199 -14.26 5.36 -14.61
CA GLU A 199 -14.64 5.67 -16.00
C GLU A 199 -13.55 5.38 -17.04
N LEU A 200 -12.27 5.30 -16.61
CA LEU A 200 -11.12 4.98 -17.46
C LEU A 200 -10.68 3.52 -17.32
N PHE A 201 -11.19 2.80 -16.32
CA PHE A 201 -10.72 1.47 -15.95
C PHE A 201 -10.91 0.43 -17.06
N SER A 202 -12.00 0.51 -17.81
CA SER A 202 -12.28 -0.41 -18.93
C SER A 202 -11.21 -0.36 -20.03
N LYS A 203 -10.54 0.79 -20.21
CA LYS A 203 -9.45 0.93 -21.20
C LYS A 203 -8.20 0.16 -20.81
N LEU A 204 -8.04 -0.21 -19.53
CA LEU A 204 -6.86 -0.92 -19.05
C LEU A 204 -6.85 -2.40 -19.42
N GLY A 205 -7.97 -2.97 -19.88
CA GLY A 205 -8.03 -4.40 -20.24
C GLY A 205 -7.73 -5.33 -19.06
N ILE A 206 -8.24 -4.98 -17.87
CA ILE A 206 -8.08 -5.77 -16.64
C ILE A 206 -9.36 -6.57 -16.41
N ASP A 207 -9.27 -7.90 -16.50
CA ASP A 207 -10.41 -8.80 -16.34
C ASP A 207 -10.79 -9.01 -14.86
N ASP A 208 -9.80 -9.18 -13.99
CA ASP A 208 -9.97 -9.44 -12.55
C ASP A 208 -9.11 -8.46 -11.75
N ALA A 209 -9.79 -7.53 -11.07
CA ALA A 209 -9.20 -6.50 -10.21
C ALA A 209 -9.32 -6.84 -8.72
N SER A 210 -9.51 -8.11 -8.36
CA SER A 210 -9.49 -8.55 -6.96
C SER A 210 -8.12 -8.29 -6.34
N ILE A 211 -8.14 -7.93 -5.04
CA ILE A 211 -6.94 -7.56 -4.29
C ILE A 211 -5.91 -8.70 -4.28
N ASP A 212 -6.35 -9.95 -4.14
CA ASP A 212 -5.46 -11.12 -4.13
C ASP A 212 -4.84 -11.41 -5.49
N LYS A 213 -5.54 -11.07 -6.58
CA LYS A 213 -4.97 -11.17 -7.91
C LYS A 213 -3.92 -10.10 -8.12
N MET A 214 -4.20 -8.87 -7.70
CA MET A 214 -3.34 -7.70 -7.87
C MET A 214 -2.11 -7.72 -6.97
N ASN A 215 -2.26 -8.12 -5.71
CA ASN A 215 -1.20 -8.23 -4.71
C ASN A 215 -1.05 -9.70 -4.27
N SER A 216 -0.43 -10.51 -5.13
CA SER A 216 -0.22 -11.93 -4.85
C SER A 216 1.03 -12.22 -4.00
N ASP A 217 1.87 -11.22 -3.75
CA ASP A 217 3.05 -11.39 -2.90
C ASP A 217 2.65 -11.36 -1.43
N THR A 218 2.85 -12.48 -0.74
CA THR A 218 2.57 -12.63 0.69
C THR A 218 3.83 -12.90 1.51
N SER A 219 5.01 -12.65 0.92
CA SER A 219 6.31 -12.93 1.52
C SER A 219 6.55 -12.18 2.83
N CYS A 220 5.89 -11.04 3.02
CA CYS A 220 6.01 -10.19 4.20
C CYS A 220 4.95 -10.48 5.28
N TYR A 221 4.01 -11.40 5.05
CA TYR A 221 2.92 -11.66 5.99
C TYR A 221 3.39 -12.50 7.16
N THR A 222 3.19 -11.98 8.37
CA THR A 222 3.33 -12.75 9.62
C THR A 222 1.97 -13.33 9.97
N ARG A 223 1.84 -14.67 9.97
CA ARG A 223 0.59 -15.36 10.31
C ARG A 223 0.67 -15.90 11.74
N LEU A 224 -0.42 -15.76 12.49
CA LEU A 224 -0.58 -16.28 13.85
C LEU A 224 -1.79 -17.21 13.89
N PHE A 225 -1.61 -18.43 14.37
CA PHE A 225 -2.70 -19.37 14.62
C PHE A 225 -2.49 -20.12 15.93
N GLN A 226 -3.52 -20.80 16.40
CA GLN A 226 -3.53 -21.49 17.70
C GLN A 226 -3.75 -23.00 17.53
N LEU A 227 -3.00 -23.79 18.30
CA LEU A 227 -3.21 -25.24 18.43
C LEU A 227 -4.23 -25.54 19.54
N TYR A 228 -4.78 -26.76 19.54
CA TYR A 228 -5.79 -27.17 20.53
C TYR A 228 -5.29 -27.15 21.99
N ASP A 229 -3.99 -27.23 22.21
CA ASP A 229 -3.37 -27.15 23.54
C ASP A 229 -3.14 -25.70 24.01
N GLY A 230 -3.48 -24.70 23.19
CA GLY A 230 -3.29 -23.28 23.46
C GLY A 230 -1.92 -22.74 23.02
N THR A 231 -1.10 -23.53 22.33
CA THR A 231 0.15 -23.04 21.72
C THR A 231 -0.16 -22.08 20.58
N LEU A 232 0.42 -20.89 20.63
CA LEU A 232 0.41 -19.96 19.51
C LEU A 232 1.54 -20.30 18.53
N VAL A 233 1.27 -20.29 17.23
CA VAL A 233 2.25 -20.65 16.20
C VAL A 233 2.39 -19.51 15.22
N LEU A 234 3.64 -19.13 14.95
CA LEU A 234 3.99 -18.16 13.92
C LEU A 234 4.33 -18.88 12.62
N ASP A 235 3.79 -18.37 11.51
CA ASP A 235 4.09 -18.82 10.15
C ASP A 235 4.32 -17.64 9.19
N GLY A 236 4.95 -17.88 8.04
CA GLY A 236 5.30 -16.84 7.07
C GLY A 236 6.54 -16.05 7.49
N TYR A 237 6.46 -14.72 7.39
CA TYR A 237 7.54 -13.80 7.76
C TYR A 237 7.69 -13.75 9.30
N LYS A 238 8.89 -14.02 9.83
CA LYS A 238 9.13 -14.15 11.29
C LYS A 238 10.17 -13.17 11.80
N LYS A 239 10.22 -11.98 11.20
CA LYS A 239 11.10 -10.88 11.60
C LYS A 239 10.33 -9.57 11.69
N LEU A 240 10.78 -8.67 12.55
CA LEU A 240 10.38 -7.27 12.53
C LEU A 240 10.96 -6.63 11.26
N PHE A 241 10.10 -6.28 10.31
CA PHE A 241 10.48 -5.88 8.95
C PHE A 241 11.57 -4.81 8.91
N TRP A 242 11.37 -3.68 9.61
CA TRP A 242 12.31 -2.56 9.64
C TRP A 242 13.52 -2.73 10.57
N HIS A 243 13.43 -3.64 11.55
CA HIS A 243 14.48 -3.81 12.57
C HIS A 243 15.37 -5.04 12.30
N ASN A 244 14.95 -5.91 11.38
CA ASN A 244 15.59 -7.20 11.06
C ASN A 244 15.84 -8.09 12.30
N LEU A 245 14.99 -7.97 13.32
CA LEU A 245 15.04 -8.81 14.52
C LEU A 245 14.04 -9.97 14.40
N PRO A 246 14.40 -11.20 14.78
CA PRO A 246 13.48 -12.33 14.72
C PRO A 246 12.34 -12.19 15.75
N ILE A 247 11.14 -12.56 15.35
CA ILE A 247 9.99 -12.73 16.26
C ILE A 247 10.07 -14.17 16.78
N LYS A 248 10.44 -14.34 18.05
CA LYS A 248 10.48 -15.68 18.65
C LYS A 248 9.07 -16.10 19.03
N GLN A 249 8.67 -17.29 18.59
CA GLN A 249 7.35 -17.84 18.90
C GLN A 249 7.10 -17.96 20.41
N GLU A 250 8.13 -18.18 21.22
CA GLU A 250 7.97 -18.26 22.67
C GLU A 250 7.67 -16.90 23.33
N ASP A 251 8.09 -15.79 22.71
CA ASP A 251 7.89 -14.44 23.26
C ASP A 251 6.43 -13.98 23.16
N ILE A 252 5.62 -14.61 22.29
CA ILE A 252 4.21 -14.25 22.06
C ILE A 252 3.23 -15.12 22.84
N GLN A 253 3.71 -16.11 23.61
CA GLN A 253 2.85 -17.11 24.23
C GLN A 253 2.12 -16.53 25.44
N VAL A 254 0.81 -16.75 25.49
CA VAL A 254 0.01 -16.39 26.67
C VAL A 254 0.14 -17.44 27.77
N LEU A 255 0.22 -18.72 27.40
CA LEU A 255 0.40 -19.83 28.34
C LEU A 255 1.89 -20.18 28.47
N THR A 256 2.31 -20.42 29.72
CA THR A 256 3.59 -21.06 30.00
C THR A 256 3.64 -22.46 29.38
N ALA A 257 4.83 -22.93 29.02
CA ALA A 257 5.01 -24.23 28.35
C ALA A 257 4.30 -25.39 29.06
N HIS A 258 4.33 -25.46 30.39
CA HIS A 258 3.68 -26.52 31.16
C HIS A 258 2.14 -26.43 31.21
N ARG A 259 1.56 -25.28 30.82
CA ARG A 259 0.10 -25.08 30.76
C ARG A 259 -0.47 -25.32 29.38
N ARG A 260 0.37 -25.44 28.34
CA ARG A 260 -0.05 -25.75 26.97
C ARG A 260 -0.43 -27.22 26.88
N THR A 261 -1.68 -27.52 27.24
CA THR A 261 -2.21 -28.88 27.25
C THR A 261 -3.64 -28.87 26.73
N TYR A 262 -4.01 -29.86 25.93
CA TYR A 262 -5.37 -29.97 25.41
C TYR A 262 -6.35 -30.32 26.56
N PRO A 263 -7.29 -29.42 26.93
CA PRO A 263 -8.11 -29.60 28.13
C PRO A 263 -9.07 -30.81 28.07
N SER A 264 -9.38 -31.28 26.86
CA SER A 264 -10.31 -32.38 26.58
C SER A 264 -9.62 -33.67 26.17
N GLY A 265 -8.28 -33.72 26.30
CA GLY A 265 -7.47 -34.89 26.00
C GLY A 265 -7.94 -36.14 26.76
N VAL A 266 -7.91 -37.29 26.08
CA VAL A 266 -8.37 -38.56 26.64
C VAL A 266 -7.56 -38.97 27.89
N SER A 267 -6.29 -38.59 27.95
CA SER A 267 -5.39 -38.87 29.08
C SER A 267 -5.57 -37.94 30.28
N SER A 268 -5.83 -36.64 30.07
CA SER A 268 -5.89 -35.63 31.16
C SER A 268 -7.07 -35.81 32.11
N LYS A 269 -8.05 -36.63 31.72
CA LYS A 269 -9.20 -37.03 32.55
C LYS A 269 -9.43 -38.54 32.52
N TRP A 270 -8.43 -39.37 32.21
CA TRP A 270 -8.64 -40.82 32.12
C TRP A 270 -9.23 -41.38 33.42
N ILE A 271 -8.69 -41.02 34.57
CA ILE A 271 -9.23 -41.44 35.88
C ILE A 271 -10.69 -40.97 36.05
N VAL A 272 -10.96 -39.68 35.80
CA VAL A 272 -12.31 -39.11 35.94
C VAL A 272 -13.30 -39.71 34.94
N ARG A 273 -12.87 -40.02 33.72
CA ARG A 273 -13.68 -40.67 32.68
C ARG A 273 -13.95 -42.13 33.02
N THR A 274 -12.95 -42.85 33.50
CA THR A 274 -13.07 -44.23 33.98
C THR A 274 -14.05 -44.31 35.15
N ILE A 275 -13.93 -43.41 36.14
CA ILE A 275 -14.88 -43.32 37.25
C ILE A 275 -16.29 -43.02 36.73
N LYS A 276 -16.48 -42.00 35.88
CA LYS A 276 -17.80 -41.68 35.30
C LYS A 276 -18.39 -42.82 34.47
N TYR A 277 -17.56 -43.56 33.75
CA TYR A 277 -17.98 -44.74 32.97
C TYR A 277 -18.52 -45.84 33.88
N TYR A 278 -17.79 -46.21 34.93
CA TYR A 278 -18.24 -47.23 35.89
C TYR A 278 -19.48 -46.78 36.68
N VAL A 279 -19.57 -45.52 37.09
CA VAL A 279 -20.76 -44.97 37.76
C VAL A 279 -21.99 -45.08 36.86
N ARG A 280 -21.91 -44.65 35.59
CA ARG A 280 -23.04 -44.77 34.64
C ARG A 280 -23.47 -46.21 34.40
N LYS A 281 -22.51 -47.14 34.32
CA LYS A 281 -22.78 -48.57 34.11
C LYS A 281 -23.45 -49.25 35.32
N LEU A 282 -23.22 -48.73 36.53
CA LEU A 282 -23.87 -49.20 37.75
C LEU A 282 -25.29 -48.61 37.89
N SER A 283 -25.47 -47.33 37.52
CA SER A 283 -26.79 -46.67 37.54
C SER A 283 -27.76 -47.16 36.46
N SER A 284 -27.27 -47.79 35.38
CA SER A 284 -28.11 -48.37 34.32
C SER A 284 -28.56 -49.80 34.59
N LYS A 285 -28.24 -50.35 35.77
CA LYS A 285 -28.59 -51.71 36.22
C LYS A 285 -29.58 -51.73 37.39
N VAL A 286 -30.23 -50.60 37.67
CA VAL A 286 -31.33 -50.46 38.65
C VAL A 286 -32.61 -50.12 37.89
#